data_AF-A0A763R3R2-F1
#
_entry.id   AF-A0A763R3R2-F1
#
_cell.length_a   1.000
_cell.length_b   1.000
_cell.length_c   1.000
_cell.angle_alpha   90.00
_cell.angle_beta   90.00
_cell.angle_gamma   90.00
#
_symmetry.space_group_name_H-M   'P 1'
#
loop_
_entity.id
_entity.type
_entity.pdbx_description
1 polymer ?
#
loop_
_entity_poly.entity_id
_entity_poly.type
_entity_poly.pdbx_seq_one_letter_code
_entity_poly.pdbx_strand_id
1 'polypeptide(L)'
;MKRLLAASLALALAGCATPAPKAPHPDKAAIEAAEIARYSDQQLCQASDAIQPSLNVNPSSHPEYNDNLSRSKALEAAARSRNLSCYKLKAANSKAIKPMTARQKQARATAVCEGYAQRTQFANPSVAYSMCLKGAQSTPEKCTRDNTHFSSEATKLTGASRAEYTEIGNAFRIGCNLN
;
A
#
# COMPACT_ATOMS: atom_id res chain seq x y z
N MET A 1 -19.34 -49.68 -58.70
CA MET A 1 -18.83 -49.17 -59.99
C MET A 1 -19.70 -48.01 -60.47
N LYS A 2 -19.07 -46.97 -61.04
CA LYS A 2 -19.62 -45.92 -61.94
C LYS A 2 -20.77 -45.05 -61.39
N ARG A 3 -20.49 -43.82 -60.92
CA ARG A 3 -20.32 -42.53 -61.66
C ARG A 3 -21.62 -42.06 -62.35
N LEU A 4 -22.08 -40.84 -62.01
CA LEU A 4 -22.06 -39.64 -62.89
C LEU A 4 -22.79 -38.43 -62.23
N LEU A 5 -22.04 -37.33 -62.12
CA LEU A 5 -22.36 -35.90 -62.40
C LEU A 5 -23.60 -35.26 -61.74
N ALA A 6 -23.45 -34.29 -60.82
CA ALA A 6 -23.05 -32.89 -61.01
C ALA A 6 -24.08 -32.02 -61.76
N ALA A 7 -24.79 -31.15 -61.01
CA ALA A 7 -25.31 -29.89 -61.50
C ALA A 7 -25.29 -28.86 -60.36
N SER A 8 -24.45 -27.85 -60.54
CA SER A 8 -24.19 -26.69 -59.71
C SER A 8 -25.32 -25.66 -59.77
N LEU A 9 -25.79 -25.18 -58.62
CA LEU A 9 -26.30 -23.81 -58.50
C LEU A 9 -25.45 -23.08 -57.45
N ALA A 10 -24.53 -22.27 -57.96
CA ALA A 10 -23.81 -21.28 -57.17
C ALA A 10 -24.79 -20.17 -56.79
N LEU A 11 -25.28 -20.18 -55.55
CA LEU A 11 -25.89 -18.99 -54.96
C LEU A 11 -24.76 -18.07 -54.51
N ALA A 12 -24.57 -16.99 -55.27
CA ALA A 12 -23.70 -15.89 -54.90
C ALA A 12 -24.26 -15.19 -53.65
N LEU A 13 -23.86 -15.67 -52.47
CA LEU A 13 -23.92 -14.88 -51.26
C LEU A 13 -22.76 -13.87 -51.34
N ALA A 14 -23.09 -12.69 -51.87
CA ALA A 14 -22.29 -11.49 -51.71
C ALA A 14 -22.02 -11.32 -50.20
N GLY A 15 -20.83 -11.73 -49.78
CA GLY A 15 -20.34 -11.44 -48.44
C GLY A 15 -20.24 -9.93 -48.31
N CYS A 16 -21.18 -9.33 -47.59
CA CYS A 16 -20.88 -8.09 -46.88
C CYS A 16 -19.76 -8.42 -45.91
N ALA A 17 -18.52 -8.23 -46.36
CA ALA A 17 -17.37 -8.14 -45.48
C ALA A 17 -17.61 -6.89 -44.62
N THR A 18 -18.33 -7.05 -43.52
CA THR A 18 -18.29 -6.10 -42.42
C THR A 18 -16.82 -5.95 -42.06
N PRO A 19 -16.23 -4.74 -42.14
CA PRO A 19 -14.90 -4.55 -41.60
C PRO A 19 -14.97 -5.03 -40.15
N ALA A 20 -14.04 -5.93 -39.78
CA ALA A 20 -13.92 -6.40 -38.41
C ALA A 20 -13.99 -5.16 -37.48
N PRO A 21 -14.79 -5.19 -36.40
CA PRO A 21 -14.84 -4.07 -35.48
C PRO A 21 -13.40 -3.82 -35.05
N LYS A 22 -12.87 -2.64 -35.38
CA LYS A 22 -11.60 -2.17 -34.84
C LYS A 22 -11.68 -2.44 -33.35
N ALA A 23 -10.76 -3.24 -32.83
CA ALA A 23 -10.68 -3.50 -31.39
C ALA A 23 -10.82 -2.14 -30.69
N PRO A 24 -11.76 -2.00 -29.73
CA PRO A 24 -12.01 -0.71 -29.12
C PRO A 24 -10.70 -0.23 -28.52
N HIS A 25 -10.12 0.82 -29.11
CA HIS A 25 -9.06 1.55 -28.44
C HIS A 25 -9.64 1.94 -27.09
N PRO A 26 -8.97 1.61 -25.98
CA PRO A 26 -9.50 1.95 -24.67
C PRO A 26 -9.73 3.46 -24.63
N ASP A 27 -10.97 3.84 -24.36
CA ASP A 27 -11.37 5.24 -24.24
C ASP A 27 -10.41 5.91 -23.25
N LYS A 28 -9.81 7.03 -23.64
CA LYS A 28 -8.87 7.81 -22.82
C LYS A 28 -9.46 8.06 -21.43
N ALA A 29 -10.77 8.32 -21.35
CA ALA A 29 -11.48 8.50 -20.09
C ALA A 29 -11.55 7.21 -19.24
N ALA A 30 -11.67 6.04 -19.86
CA ALA A 30 -11.71 4.76 -19.16
C ALA A 30 -10.33 4.38 -18.60
N ILE A 31 -9.25 4.66 -19.33
CA ILE A 31 -7.87 4.46 -18.86
C ILE A 31 -7.62 5.36 -17.65
N GLU A 32 -7.98 6.64 -17.76
CA GLU A 32 -7.80 7.62 -16.72
C GLU A 32 -8.62 7.29 -15.46
N ALA A 33 -9.87 6.86 -15.62
CA ALA A 33 -10.68 6.38 -14.50
C ALA A 33 -10.08 5.15 -13.82
N ALA A 34 -9.52 4.21 -14.59
CA ALA A 34 -8.82 3.04 -14.05
C ALA A 34 -7.52 3.42 -13.32
N GLU A 35 -6.83 4.47 -13.76
CA GLU A 35 -5.66 5.01 -13.06
C GLU A 35 -6.06 5.68 -11.74
N ILE A 36 -7.07 6.56 -11.77
CA ILE A 36 -7.61 7.24 -10.59
C ILE A 36 -8.12 6.22 -9.55
N ALA A 37 -8.71 5.12 -10.00
CA ALA A 37 -9.17 4.05 -9.11
C ALA A 37 -8.03 3.44 -8.27
N ARG A 38 -6.77 3.53 -8.72
CA ARG A 38 -5.59 3.03 -7.99
C ARG A 38 -5.03 4.04 -6.97
N TYR A 39 -5.49 5.29 -6.98
CA TYR A 39 -4.98 6.30 -6.04
C TYR A 39 -5.35 5.93 -4.61
N SER A 40 -4.42 6.14 -3.67
CA SER A 40 -4.75 6.21 -2.24
C SER A 40 -5.64 7.42 -1.95
N ASP A 41 -6.34 7.42 -0.82
CA ASP A 41 -7.24 8.53 -0.45
C ASP A 41 -6.51 9.89 -0.36
N GLN A 42 -5.26 9.87 0.08
CA GLN A 42 -4.42 11.07 0.10
C GLN A 42 -4.09 11.56 -1.32
N GLN A 43 -3.65 10.66 -2.21
CA GLN A 43 -3.36 11.00 -3.61
C GLN A 43 -4.60 11.51 -4.34
N LEU A 44 -5.76 10.93 -4.05
CA LEU A 44 -7.04 11.33 -4.64
C LEU A 44 -7.42 12.76 -4.24
N CYS A 45 -7.24 13.11 -2.97
CA CYS A 45 -7.48 14.47 -2.49
C CYS A 45 -6.47 15.47 -3.05
N GLN A 46 -5.18 15.11 -3.10
CA GLN A 46 -4.14 15.96 -3.68
C GLN A 46 -4.38 16.22 -5.18
N ALA A 47 -4.76 15.19 -5.94
CA ALA A 47 -5.08 15.33 -7.36
C ALA A 47 -6.33 16.19 -7.60
N SER A 48 -7.35 16.07 -6.73
CA SER A 48 -8.56 16.89 -6.78
C SER A 48 -8.28 18.37 -6.49
N ASP A 49 -7.34 18.67 -5.60
CA ASP A 49 -6.92 20.06 -5.34
C ASP A 49 -6.07 20.61 -6.48
N ALA A 50 -5.16 19.80 -7.02
CA ALA A 50 -4.23 20.22 -8.06
C ALA A 50 -4.94 20.55 -9.38
N ILE A 51 -6.10 19.94 -9.66
CA ILE A 51 -6.85 20.16 -10.89
C ILE A 51 -7.75 21.40 -10.85
N GLN A 52 -8.13 21.88 -9.65
CA GLN A 52 -9.02 23.04 -9.47
C GLN A 52 -8.55 24.30 -10.21
N PRO A 53 -7.26 24.72 -10.14
CA PRO A 53 -6.77 25.88 -10.89
C PRO A 53 -6.95 25.73 -12.40
N SER A 54 -6.80 24.51 -12.93
CA SER A 54 -6.95 24.20 -14.36
C SER A 54 -8.41 24.25 -14.85
N LEU A 55 -9.38 24.34 -13.94
CA LEU A 55 -10.79 24.55 -14.24
C LEU A 55 -11.22 26.02 -14.08
N ASN A 56 -10.39 26.86 -13.46
CA ASN A 56 -10.64 28.29 -13.30
C ASN A 56 -10.00 29.11 -14.43
N VAL A 57 -10.28 28.69 -15.67
CA VAL A 57 -9.74 29.30 -16.89
C VAL A 57 -10.87 29.47 -17.92
N ASN A 58 -10.70 30.37 -18.89
CA ASN A 58 -11.68 30.54 -19.96
C ASN A 58 -11.65 29.32 -20.92
N PRO A 59 -12.73 28.53 -21.05
CA PRO A 59 -12.73 27.33 -21.90
C PRO A 59 -12.37 27.61 -23.36
N SER A 60 -12.74 28.77 -23.89
CA SER A 60 -12.47 29.15 -25.28
C SER A 60 -11.00 29.42 -25.57
N SER A 61 -10.20 29.70 -24.54
CA SER A 61 -8.76 29.98 -24.65
C SER A 61 -7.89 28.81 -24.21
N HIS A 62 -8.51 27.72 -23.72
CA HIS A 62 -7.82 26.58 -23.11
C HIS A 62 -8.37 25.26 -23.69
N PRO A 63 -7.76 24.72 -24.76
CA PRO A 63 -8.21 23.49 -25.39
C PRO A 63 -8.20 22.28 -24.44
N GLU A 64 -7.37 22.31 -23.39
CA GLU A 64 -7.28 21.30 -22.33
C GLU A 64 -8.45 21.33 -21.33
N TYR A 65 -9.30 22.36 -21.35
CA TYR A 65 -10.36 22.55 -20.35
C TYR A 65 -11.29 21.33 -20.24
N ASN A 66 -11.73 20.79 -21.37
CA ASN A 66 -12.68 19.66 -21.40
C ASN A 66 -12.05 18.38 -20.85
N ASP A 67 -10.77 18.14 -21.12
CA ASP A 67 -10.02 17.00 -20.59
C ASP A 67 -9.87 17.13 -19.06
N ASN A 68 -9.50 18.32 -18.58
CA ASN A 68 -9.40 18.59 -17.14
C ASN A 68 -10.76 18.46 -16.44
N LEU A 69 -11.84 18.90 -17.08
CA LEU A 69 -13.20 18.76 -16.56
C LEU A 69 -13.61 17.29 -16.46
N SER A 70 -13.28 16.48 -17.46
CA SER A 70 -13.52 15.02 -17.45
C SER A 70 -12.75 14.36 -16.29
N ARG A 71 -11.46 14.66 -16.17
CA ARG A 71 -10.60 14.16 -15.09
C ARG A 71 -11.12 14.56 -13.70
N SER A 72 -11.56 15.80 -13.53
CA SER A 72 -12.13 16.29 -12.28
C SER A 72 -13.39 15.52 -11.89
N LYS A 73 -14.28 15.22 -12.84
CA LYS A 73 -15.46 14.38 -12.60
C LYS A 73 -15.08 12.96 -12.20
N ALA A 74 -14.05 12.38 -12.80
CA ALA A 74 -13.57 11.05 -12.44
C ALA A 74 -12.98 11.03 -11.01
N LEU A 75 -12.20 12.05 -10.63
CA LEU A 75 -11.70 12.23 -9.27
C LEU A 75 -12.83 12.38 -8.24
N GLU A 76 -13.85 13.20 -8.54
CA GLU A 76 -15.02 13.34 -7.68
C GLU A 76 -15.82 12.04 -7.53
N ALA A 77 -16.03 11.31 -8.63
CA ALA A 77 -16.74 10.04 -8.61
C ALA A 77 -16.01 9.00 -7.74
N ALA A 78 -14.68 8.95 -7.85
CA ALA A 78 -13.85 8.08 -7.02
C ALA A 78 -13.80 8.52 -5.54
N ALA A 79 -13.87 9.81 -5.23
CA ALA A 79 -14.01 10.29 -3.85
C ALA A 79 -15.37 9.89 -3.26
N ARG A 80 -16.45 10.10 -4.03
CA ARG A 80 -17.83 9.79 -3.61
C ARG A 80 -18.04 8.29 -3.40
N SER A 81 -17.52 7.44 -4.28
CA SER A 81 -17.64 5.98 -4.13
C SER A 81 -16.97 5.45 -2.85
N ARG A 82 -15.97 6.18 -2.34
CA ARG A 82 -15.27 5.86 -1.09
C ARG A 82 -15.81 6.61 0.14
N ASN A 83 -16.87 7.41 -0.01
CA ASN A 83 -17.35 8.33 1.03
C ASN A 83 -16.24 9.23 1.61
N LEU A 84 -15.27 9.60 0.76
CA LEU A 84 -14.07 10.31 1.18
C LEU A 84 -14.35 11.81 1.34
N SER A 85 -14.02 12.36 2.51
CA SER A 85 -14.02 13.80 2.74
C SER A 85 -12.59 14.33 2.77
N CYS A 86 -12.15 14.94 1.67
CA CYS A 86 -10.80 15.51 1.57
C CYS A 86 -10.53 16.61 2.59
N TYR A 87 -11.57 17.36 3.00
CA TYR A 87 -11.46 18.32 4.09
C TYR A 87 -11.11 17.64 5.43
N LYS A 88 -11.83 16.56 5.80
CA LYS A 88 -11.55 15.81 7.03
C LYS A 88 -10.18 15.12 6.99
N LEU A 89 -9.79 14.59 5.83
CA LEU A 89 -8.49 13.95 5.66
C LEU A 89 -7.34 14.95 5.79
N LYS A 90 -7.48 16.15 5.21
CA LYS A 90 -6.52 17.25 5.42
C LYS A 90 -6.45 17.68 6.89
N ALA A 91 -7.59 17.81 7.57
CA ALA A 91 -7.64 18.18 8.98
C ALA A 91 -6.99 17.12 9.90
N ALA A 92 -7.10 15.83 9.55
CA ALA A 92 -6.44 14.73 10.24
C ALA A 92 -4.93 14.73 9.97
N ASN A 93 -4.50 14.98 8.73
CA ASN A 93 -3.10 15.04 8.34
C ASN A 93 -2.40 16.34 8.77
N SER A 94 -3.15 17.42 9.00
CA SER A 94 -2.63 18.68 9.54
C SER A 94 -2.49 18.67 11.06
N LYS A 95 -3.00 17.65 11.76
CA LYS A 95 -2.53 17.37 13.12
C LYS A 95 -1.10 16.90 13.00
N ALA A 96 -0.16 17.82 13.21
CA ALA A 96 1.23 17.48 13.44
C ALA A 96 1.28 16.27 14.39
N ILE A 97 1.96 15.19 13.96
CA ILE A 97 2.25 14.07 14.84
C ILE A 97 3.11 14.66 15.95
N LYS A 98 2.48 15.05 17.06
CA LYS A 98 3.18 15.63 18.19
C LYS A 98 4.22 14.59 18.61
N PRO A 99 5.52 14.93 18.63
CA PRO A 99 6.53 13.97 19.03
C PRO A 99 6.15 13.42 20.41
N MET A 100 6.14 12.09 20.54
CA MET A 100 5.76 11.44 21.78
C MET A 100 6.66 11.95 22.90
N THR A 101 6.05 12.36 24.01
CA THR A 101 6.80 12.71 25.22
C THR A 101 7.59 11.50 25.73
N ALA A 102 8.66 11.72 26.49
CA ALA A 102 9.42 10.63 27.09
C ALA A 102 8.54 9.64 27.87
N ARG A 103 7.52 10.15 28.58
CA ARG A 103 6.53 9.33 29.30
C ARG A 103 5.69 8.47 28.35
N GLN A 104 5.24 9.01 27.22
CA GLN A 104 4.49 8.25 26.22
C GLN A 104 5.36 7.20 25.53
N LYS A 105 6.62 7.52 25.25
CA LYS A 105 7.60 6.55 24.71
C LYS A 105 7.81 5.40 25.69
N GLN A 106 8.00 5.71 26.98
CA GLN A 106 8.16 4.70 28.02
C GLN A 106 6.91 3.83 28.18
N ALA A 107 5.72 4.43 28.21
CA ALA A 107 4.46 3.68 28.32
C ALA A 107 4.26 2.73 27.13
N ARG A 108 4.58 3.19 25.92
CA ARG A 108 4.55 2.34 24.72
C ARG A 108 5.57 1.19 24.81
N ALA A 109 6.79 1.49 25.26
CA ALA A 109 7.82 0.47 25.45
C ALA A 109 7.38 -0.61 26.44
N THR A 110 6.89 -0.20 27.61
CA THR A 110 6.35 -1.12 28.63
C THR A 110 5.22 -1.99 28.06
N ALA A 111 4.20 -1.40 27.43
CA ALA A 111 3.07 -2.16 26.91
C ALA A 111 3.47 -3.17 25.81
N VAL A 112 4.37 -2.77 24.89
CA VAL A 112 4.86 -3.68 23.84
C VAL A 112 5.70 -4.80 24.44
N CYS A 113 6.60 -4.48 25.37
CA CYS A 113 7.47 -5.47 26.00
C CYS A 113 6.69 -6.44 26.89
N GLU A 114 5.69 -5.98 27.64
CA GLU A 114 4.78 -6.85 28.40
C GLU A 114 4.01 -7.79 27.47
N GLY A 115 3.42 -7.25 26.40
CA GLY A 115 2.68 -8.05 25.43
C GLY A 115 3.56 -9.06 24.69
N TYR A 116 4.85 -8.77 24.49
CA TYR A 116 5.79 -9.76 23.97
C TYR A 116 6.13 -10.82 25.01
N ALA A 117 6.48 -10.42 26.24
CA ALA A 117 6.84 -11.32 27.33
C ALA A 117 5.73 -12.33 27.68
N GLN A 118 4.46 -11.92 27.60
CA GLN A 118 3.31 -12.82 27.82
C GLN A 118 3.18 -13.93 26.77
N ARG A 119 3.81 -13.77 25.61
CA ARG A 119 3.71 -14.70 24.47
C ARG A 119 4.99 -15.49 24.24
N THR A 120 5.99 -15.37 25.11
CA THR A 120 7.23 -16.12 24.97
C THR A 120 6.98 -17.61 25.15
N GLN A 121 7.70 -18.42 24.38
CA GLN A 121 7.55 -19.88 24.36
C GLN A 121 8.76 -20.61 24.94
N PHE A 122 9.94 -19.98 24.88
CA PHE A 122 11.22 -20.61 25.23
C PHE A 122 11.95 -19.85 26.34
N ALA A 123 11.98 -18.52 26.25
CA ALA A 123 12.61 -17.64 27.21
C ALA A 123 11.68 -17.32 28.38
N ASN A 124 12.28 -17.19 29.56
CA ASN A 124 11.58 -16.70 30.74
C ASN A 124 10.94 -15.32 30.45
N PRO A 125 9.64 -15.12 30.72
CA PRO A 125 8.95 -13.86 30.44
C PRO A 125 9.65 -12.62 31.01
N SER A 126 10.23 -12.71 32.21
CA SER A 126 10.97 -11.60 32.84
C SER A 126 12.26 -11.26 32.09
N VAL A 127 12.94 -12.27 31.52
CA VAL A 127 14.15 -12.07 30.71
C VAL A 127 13.78 -11.43 29.36
N ALA A 128 12.72 -11.89 28.70
CA ALA A 128 12.26 -11.28 27.46
C ALA A 128 11.78 -9.83 27.67
N TYR A 129 11.03 -9.58 28.75
CA TYR A 129 10.58 -8.23 29.11
C TYR A 129 11.76 -7.28 29.30
N SER A 130 12.72 -7.65 30.16
CA SER A 130 13.89 -6.83 30.44
C SER A 130 14.77 -6.62 29.20
N MET A 131 14.92 -7.64 28.37
CA MET A 131 15.69 -7.53 27.14
C MET A 131 15.02 -6.62 26.10
N CYS A 132 13.69 -6.67 26.00
CA CYS A 132 12.93 -5.73 25.17
C CYS A 132 13.07 -4.28 25.66
N LEU A 133 12.98 -4.02 26.97
CA LEU A 133 13.22 -2.68 27.51
C LEU A 133 14.64 -2.19 27.24
N LYS A 134 15.64 -3.08 27.34
CA LYS A 134 17.03 -2.75 27.01
C LYS A 134 17.19 -2.35 25.55
N GLY A 135 16.49 -3.01 24.63
CA GLY A 135 16.43 -2.62 23.22
C GLY A 135 15.81 -1.23 23.02
N ALA A 136 14.68 -0.96 23.69
CA ALA A 136 13.98 0.33 23.62
C ALA A 136 14.79 1.51 24.19
N GLN A 137 15.81 1.24 25.00
CA GLN A 137 16.71 2.24 25.57
C GLN A 137 18.05 2.36 24.82
N SER A 138 18.28 1.53 23.79
CA SER A 138 19.56 1.43 23.09
C SER A 138 19.63 2.35 21.86
N THR A 139 20.78 2.96 21.60
CA THR A 139 20.96 3.79 20.39
C THR A 139 20.84 2.95 19.10
N PRO A 140 20.53 3.55 17.93
CA PRO A 140 20.44 2.83 16.66
C PRO A 140 21.69 2.00 16.31
N GLU A 141 22.87 2.53 16.62
CA GLU A 141 24.16 1.85 16.40
C GLU A 141 24.29 0.63 17.31
N LYS A 142 23.89 0.77 18.58
CA LYS A 142 23.88 -0.31 19.55
C LYS A 142 22.87 -1.39 19.16
N CYS A 143 21.69 -0.99 18.70
CA CYS A 143 20.68 -1.90 18.19
C CYS A 143 21.19 -2.72 17.00
N THR A 144 21.86 -2.08 16.04
CA THR A 144 22.43 -2.77 14.88
C THR A 144 23.50 -3.78 15.28
N ARG A 145 24.45 -3.36 16.11
CA ARG A 145 25.54 -4.21 16.58
C ARG A 145 25.02 -5.40 17.40
N ASP A 146 24.18 -5.13 18.39
CA ASP A 146 23.75 -6.16 19.34
C ASP A 146 22.76 -7.15 18.68
N ASN A 147 21.91 -6.71 17.72
CA ASN A 147 21.09 -7.62 16.91
C ASN A 147 21.95 -8.55 16.03
N THR A 148 23.04 -8.03 15.46
CA THR A 148 23.98 -8.82 14.67
C THR A 148 24.66 -9.87 15.56
N HIS A 149 25.09 -9.46 16.76
CA HIS A 149 25.69 -10.36 17.76
C HIS A 149 24.70 -11.45 18.22
N PHE A 150 23.43 -11.12 18.48
CA PHE A 150 22.42 -12.14 18.80
C PHE A 150 22.29 -13.17 17.68
N SER A 151 22.27 -12.72 16.43
CA SER A 151 22.16 -13.60 15.27
C SER A 151 23.39 -14.50 15.12
N SER A 152 24.60 -13.98 15.36
CA SER A 152 25.84 -14.76 15.26
C SER A 152 26.03 -15.74 16.42
N GLU A 153 25.63 -15.39 17.64
CA GLU A 153 25.74 -16.31 18.77
C GLU A 153 24.66 -17.40 18.74
N ALA A 154 23.46 -17.09 18.23
CA ALA A 154 22.40 -18.08 18.08
C ALA A 154 22.78 -19.24 17.16
N THR A 155 23.64 -19.02 16.15
CA THR A 155 24.07 -20.07 15.21
C THR A 155 25.04 -21.06 15.84
N LYS A 156 25.70 -20.68 16.94
CA LYS A 156 26.61 -21.55 17.71
C LYS A 156 25.88 -22.48 18.67
N LEU A 157 24.60 -22.20 18.95
CA LEU A 157 23.76 -22.98 19.85
C LEU A 157 22.92 -24.00 19.08
N THR A 158 22.38 -25.00 19.79
CA THR A 158 21.48 -26.01 19.22
C THR A 158 20.25 -26.23 20.11
N GLY A 159 19.20 -26.84 19.54
CA GLY A 159 18.00 -27.25 20.27
C GLY A 159 17.31 -26.13 21.05
N ALA A 160 16.87 -26.45 22.27
CA ALA A 160 16.15 -25.53 23.15
C ALA A 160 16.97 -24.28 23.51
N SER A 161 18.28 -24.41 23.73
CA SER A 161 19.15 -23.27 24.05
C SER A 161 19.24 -22.27 22.89
N ARG A 162 19.25 -22.75 21.64
CA ARG A 162 19.16 -21.86 20.48
C ARG A 162 17.80 -21.16 20.40
N ALA A 163 16.71 -21.87 20.67
CA ALA A 163 15.36 -21.31 20.62
C ALA A 163 15.17 -20.22 21.68
N GLU A 164 15.59 -20.49 22.92
CA GLU A 164 15.58 -19.51 24.02
C GLU A 164 16.42 -18.27 23.68
N TYR A 165 17.67 -18.46 23.24
CA TYR A 165 18.56 -17.35 22.92
C TYR A 165 18.05 -16.51 21.72
N THR A 166 17.45 -17.16 20.73
CA THR A 166 16.81 -16.49 19.59
C THR A 166 15.60 -15.66 20.05
N GLU A 167 14.80 -16.18 20.98
CA GLU A 167 13.65 -15.45 21.52
C GLU A 167 14.08 -14.24 22.37
N ILE A 168 15.15 -14.37 23.16
CA ILE A 168 15.77 -13.23 23.87
C ILE A 168 16.26 -12.16 22.88
N GLY A 169 16.95 -12.57 21.82
CA GLY A 169 17.39 -11.65 20.76
C GLY A 169 16.23 -10.98 20.02
N ASN A 170 15.13 -11.70 19.78
CA ASN A 170 13.91 -11.13 19.22
C ASN A 170 13.26 -10.09 20.15
N ALA A 171 13.26 -10.35 21.45
CA ALA A 171 12.80 -9.37 22.44
C ALA A 171 13.61 -8.06 22.33
N PHE A 172 14.95 -8.16 22.28
CA PHE A 172 15.83 -7.00 22.08
C PHE A 172 15.50 -6.24 20.80
N ARG A 173 15.34 -6.95 19.68
CA ARG A 173 15.00 -6.38 18.37
C ARG A 173 13.66 -5.64 18.39
N ILE A 174 12.64 -6.20 19.04
CA ILE A 174 11.35 -5.55 19.21
C ILE A 174 11.52 -4.22 19.95
N GLY A 175 12.29 -4.22 21.04
CA GLY A 175 12.66 -3.00 21.77
C GLY A 175 13.30 -1.96 20.87
N CYS A 176 14.30 -2.35 20.08
CA CYS A 176 15.00 -1.46 19.15
C CYS A 176 14.08 -0.77 18.13
N ASN A 177 12.98 -1.42 17.71
CA ASN A 177 12.00 -0.86 16.79
C ASN A 177 11.08 0.20 17.43
N LEU A 178 11.25 0.47 18.73
CA LEU A 178 10.48 1.47 19.48
C LEU A 178 11.22 2.81 19.62
N ASN A 179 12.49 2.88 19.21
CA ASN A 179 13.31 4.10 19.23
C ASN A 179 13.06 5.02 18.04
#